data_AF-A0A7J8ASJ4-F1
#
_entry.id   AF-A0A7J8ASJ4-F1
#
_cell.length_a   1.000
_cell.length_b   1.000
_cell.length_c   1.000
_cell.angle_alpha   90.00
_cell.angle_beta   90.00
_cell.angle_gamma   90.00
#
_symmetry.space_group_name_H-M   'P 1'
#
loop_
_entity.id
_entity.type
_entity.pdbx_description
1 polymer ?
#
loop_
_entity_poly.entity_id
_entity_poly.type
_entity_poly.pdbx_seq_one_letter_code
_entity_poly.pdbx_strand_id
1 'polypeptide(L)'
;MALPFQKELEKYKNIDEDELLGKLSEEELKHLENVLDDLDPESALLPAGFRQKDQTQKAATGPFDREHLLMYLEKEALEQKDREDVVPFTGEKKGRVFIPKEKPVETRKEEKVTLDPELEEALASASDTELYDLAAVLGVHNLLNNPKFDEEFLPSS
;
A
#
# COMPACT_ATOMS: atom_id res chain seq x y z
N MET A 1 2.97 -25.46 -30.69
CA MET A 1 4.45 -25.53 -30.74
C MET A 1 4.94 -25.57 -29.31
N ALA A 2 5.77 -26.55 -28.95
CA ALA A 2 6.33 -26.63 -27.60
C ALA A 2 7.25 -25.44 -27.33
N LEU A 3 7.11 -24.83 -26.15
CA LEU A 3 7.93 -23.69 -25.72
C LEU A 3 9.40 -24.15 -25.56
N PRO A 4 10.39 -23.27 -25.78
CA PRO A 4 11.81 -23.65 -25.79
C PRO A 4 12.27 -24.35 -24.50
N PHE A 5 11.76 -23.94 -23.33
CA PHE A 5 12.06 -24.61 -22.05
C PHE A 5 11.52 -26.06 -21.98
N GLN A 6 10.43 -26.37 -22.68
CA GLN A 6 9.85 -27.73 -22.70
C GLN A 6 10.76 -28.72 -23.44
N LYS A 7 11.57 -28.25 -24.41
CA LYS A 7 12.55 -29.08 -25.12
C LYS A 7 13.77 -29.39 -24.25
N GLU A 8 14.10 -28.52 -23.31
CA GLU A 8 15.20 -28.75 -22.37
C GLU A 8 14.78 -29.72 -21.26
N LEU A 9 13.51 -29.71 -20.85
CA LEU A 9 12.93 -30.66 -19.91
C LEU A 9 12.95 -32.11 -20.40
N GLU A 10 12.95 -32.35 -21.71
CA GLU A 10 13.06 -33.70 -22.31
C GLU A 10 14.31 -34.46 -21.83
N LYS A 11 15.41 -33.74 -21.53
CA LYS A 11 16.66 -34.35 -21.06
C LYS A 11 16.52 -34.99 -19.68
N TYR A 12 15.57 -34.53 -18.87
CA TYR A 12 15.35 -34.98 -17.50
C TYR A 12 14.25 -36.05 -17.39
N LYS A 13 13.50 -36.33 -18.48
CA LYS A 13 12.36 -37.28 -18.48
C LYS A 13 12.72 -38.73 -18.17
N ASN A 14 13.95 -39.13 -18.43
CA ASN A 14 14.41 -40.53 -18.28
C ASN A 14 15.34 -40.72 -17.08
N ILE A 15 15.41 -39.73 -16.19
CA ILE A 15 16.20 -39.85 -14.95
C ILE A 15 15.38 -40.68 -13.97
N ASP A 16 16.03 -41.64 -13.32
CA ASP A 16 15.45 -42.40 -12.22
C ASP A 16 15.44 -41.53 -10.96
N GLU A 17 14.26 -41.00 -10.63
CA GLU A 17 14.05 -40.13 -9.47
C GLU A 17 14.28 -40.89 -8.15
N ASP A 18 13.87 -42.16 -8.07
CA ASP A 18 14.00 -42.97 -6.86
C ASP A 18 15.48 -43.27 -6.55
N GLU A 19 16.28 -43.58 -7.58
CA GLU A 19 17.73 -43.79 -7.41
C GLU A 19 18.45 -42.50 -7.00
N LEU A 20 18.02 -41.34 -7.53
CA LEU A 20 18.59 -40.05 -7.19
C LEU A 20 18.29 -39.66 -5.74
N LEU A 21 17.03 -39.83 -5.31
CA LEU A 21 16.60 -39.53 -3.95
C LEU A 21 17.21 -40.50 -2.93
N GLY A 22 17.40 -41.77 -3.31
CA GLY A 22 18.05 -42.78 -2.45
C GLY A 22 19.53 -42.53 -2.16
N LYS A 23 20.21 -41.66 -2.92
CA LYS A 23 21.62 -41.27 -2.68
C LYS A 23 21.77 -40.12 -1.68
N LEU A 24 20.69 -39.41 -1.38
CA LEU A 24 20.70 -38.30 -0.43
C LEU A 24 20.65 -38.84 1.00
N SER A 25 21.37 -38.16 1.90
CA SER A 25 21.24 -38.39 3.34
C SER A 25 19.91 -37.86 3.88
N GLU A 26 19.50 -38.30 5.07
CA GLU A 26 18.27 -37.84 5.71
C GLU A 26 18.24 -36.31 5.92
N GLU A 27 19.41 -35.72 6.19
CA GLU A 27 19.56 -34.26 6.36
C GLU A 27 19.38 -33.53 5.03
N GLU A 28 19.93 -34.06 3.93
CA GLU A 28 19.81 -33.47 2.60
C GLU A 28 18.39 -33.62 2.03
N LEU A 29 17.70 -34.73 2.31
CA LEU A 29 16.29 -34.91 1.97
C LEU A 29 15.41 -33.89 2.69
N LYS A 30 15.63 -33.68 4.00
CA LYS A 30 14.94 -32.63 4.76
C LYS A 30 15.23 -31.24 4.21
N HIS A 31 16.46 -30.96 3.80
CA HIS A 31 16.79 -29.68 3.18
C HIS A 31 16.08 -29.50 1.84
N LEU A 32 16.02 -30.55 1.01
CA LEU A 32 15.31 -30.54 -0.27
C LEU A 32 13.82 -30.27 -0.09
N GLU A 33 13.18 -30.90 0.90
CA GLU A 33 11.78 -30.65 1.28
C GLU A 33 11.55 -29.16 1.61
N ASN A 34 12.40 -28.56 2.45
CA ASN A 34 12.30 -27.14 2.80
C ASN A 34 12.42 -26.21 1.57
N VAL A 35 13.29 -26.55 0.62
CA VAL A 35 13.49 -25.76 -0.61
C VAL A 35 12.28 -25.90 -1.55
N LEU A 36 11.67 -27.09 -1.62
CA LEU A 36 10.45 -27.31 -2.41
C LEU A 36 9.28 -26.46 -1.89
N ASP A 37 9.14 -26.34 -0.57
CA ASP A 37 8.11 -25.47 0.05
C ASP A 37 8.28 -23.98 -0.32
N ASP A 38 9.51 -23.52 -0.58
CA ASP A 38 9.80 -22.14 -0.97
C ASP A 38 9.60 -21.86 -2.47
N LEU A 39 9.74 -22.89 -3.31
CA LEU A 39 9.73 -22.74 -4.77
C LEU A 39 8.32 -22.57 -5.35
N ASP A 40 7.30 -23.14 -4.72
CA ASP A 40 5.91 -22.96 -5.13
C ASP A 40 4.97 -22.88 -3.92
N PRO A 41 4.84 -21.69 -3.29
CA PRO A 41 3.90 -21.49 -2.18
C PRO A 41 2.44 -21.71 -2.60
N GLU A 42 2.16 -21.72 -3.90
CA GLU A 42 0.82 -21.89 -4.45
C GLU A 42 0.53 -23.29 -5.03
N SER A 43 1.45 -24.26 -4.84
CA SER A 43 1.38 -25.61 -5.42
C SER A 43 -0.02 -26.20 -5.34
N ALA A 44 -0.71 -26.23 -6.49
CA ALA A 44 -2.13 -26.62 -6.58
C ALA A 44 -2.41 -28.03 -6.08
N LEU A 45 -1.37 -28.86 -5.94
CA LEU A 45 -1.43 -30.23 -5.43
C LEU A 45 -1.32 -30.29 -3.89
N LEU A 46 -0.80 -29.25 -3.23
CA LEU A 46 -0.71 -29.16 -1.78
C LEU A 46 -1.94 -28.47 -1.18
N PRO A 47 -2.66 -29.14 -0.25
CA PRO A 47 -3.76 -28.54 0.50
C PRO A 47 -3.35 -27.24 1.22
N ALA A 48 -4.25 -26.27 1.30
CA ALA A 48 -3.96 -24.95 1.88
C ALA A 48 -3.36 -25.00 3.30
N GLY A 49 -3.80 -25.94 4.14
CA GLY A 49 -3.28 -26.11 5.50
C GLY A 49 -1.83 -26.58 5.57
N PHE A 50 -1.33 -27.25 4.52
CA PHE A 50 0.06 -27.71 4.42
C PHE A 50 0.98 -26.72 3.69
N ARG A 51 0.45 -25.60 3.20
CA ARG A 51 1.26 -24.50 2.65
C ARG A 51 1.85 -23.63 3.75
N GLN A 52 1.24 -23.65 4.93
CA GLN A 52 1.77 -22.96 6.09
C GLN A 52 2.89 -23.78 6.70
N LYS A 53 4.12 -23.26 6.65
CA LYS A 53 5.28 -23.89 7.31
C LYS A 53 5.05 -24.03 8.81
N ASP A 54 5.47 -25.16 9.35
CA ASP A 54 5.52 -25.34 10.80
C ASP A 54 6.50 -24.32 11.40
N GLN A 55 5.99 -23.46 12.27
CA GLN A 55 6.77 -22.39 12.90
C GLN A 55 7.77 -22.94 13.94
N THR A 56 7.68 -24.22 14.27
CA THR A 56 8.57 -24.86 15.22
C THR A 56 8.68 -26.36 14.99
N GLN A 57 9.90 -26.88 15.14
CA GLN A 57 10.20 -28.31 15.19
C GLN A 57 9.95 -28.92 16.59
N LYS A 58 9.50 -28.11 17.55
CA LYS A 58 9.24 -28.55 18.93
C LYS A 58 7.90 -29.26 18.99
N ALA A 59 7.90 -30.47 19.55
CA ALA A 59 6.66 -31.18 19.85
C ALA A 59 5.77 -30.37 20.82
N ALA A 60 4.46 -30.53 20.71
CA ALA A 60 3.51 -29.88 21.61
C ALA A 60 3.79 -30.28 23.07
N THR A 61 4.00 -29.30 23.94
CA THR A 61 4.37 -29.50 25.35
C THR A 61 3.16 -29.77 26.27
N GLY A 62 2.01 -30.16 25.72
CA GLY A 62 0.77 -30.41 26.46
C GLY A 62 -0.09 -29.15 26.64
N PRO A 63 -1.02 -29.13 27.62
CA PRO A 63 -1.85 -27.95 27.89
C PRO A 63 -1.00 -26.77 28.34
N PHE A 64 -1.50 -25.56 28.10
CA PHE A 64 -0.80 -24.33 28.42
C PHE A 64 -0.52 -24.20 29.93
N ASP A 65 0.77 -24.15 30.30
CA ASP A 65 1.24 -23.85 31.66
C ASP A 65 1.70 -22.40 31.75
N ARG A 66 0.87 -21.58 32.40
CA ARG A 66 1.12 -20.15 32.58
C ARG A 66 2.28 -19.88 33.55
N GLU A 67 2.45 -20.68 34.58
CA GLU A 67 3.47 -20.43 35.62
C GLU A 67 4.86 -20.68 35.04
N HIS A 68 5.02 -21.78 34.31
CA HIS A 68 6.26 -22.08 33.61
C HIS A 68 6.65 -20.98 32.61
N LEU A 69 5.69 -20.48 31.83
CA LEU A 69 5.93 -19.40 30.88
C LEU A 69 6.40 -18.12 31.59
N LEU A 70 5.76 -17.74 32.70
CA LEU A 70 6.15 -16.54 33.43
C LEU A 70 7.55 -16.65 34.04
N MET A 71 7.90 -17.81 34.59
CA MET A 71 9.25 -18.04 35.11
C MET A 71 10.31 -17.94 34.02
N TYR A 72 10.02 -18.46 32.83
CA TYR A 72 10.91 -18.33 31.67
C TYR A 72 11.10 -16.86 31.27
N LEU A 73 10.01 -16.11 31.13
CA LEU A 73 10.06 -14.70 30.75
C LEU A 73 10.78 -13.83 31.79
N GLU A 74 10.58 -14.09 33.09
CA GLU A 74 11.28 -13.38 34.16
C GLU A 74 12.79 -13.63 34.10
N LYS A 75 13.18 -14.90 33.88
CA LYS A 75 14.58 -15.27 33.72
C LYS A 75 15.20 -14.61 32.48
N GLU A 76 14.52 -14.66 31.34
CA GLU A 76 14.98 -14.06 30.09
C GLU A 76 15.13 -12.54 30.23
N ALA A 77 14.16 -11.88 30.87
CA ALA A 77 14.22 -10.43 31.13
C ALA A 77 15.39 -10.04 32.06
N LEU A 78 15.73 -10.88 33.04
CA LEU A 78 16.85 -10.64 33.95
C LEU A 78 18.21 -10.88 33.29
N GLU A 79 18.29 -11.83 32.35
CA GLU A 79 19.51 -12.16 31.61
C GLU A 79 19.76 -11.23 30.42
N GLN A 80 18.72 -10.55 29.93
CA GLN A 80 18.79 -9.58 28.85
C GLN A 80 19.73 -8.43 29.22
N LYS A 81 20.87 -8.32 28.53
CA LYS A 81 21.84 -7.24 28.74
C LYS A 81 21.43 -5.97 28.00
N ASP A 82 21.73 -4.83 28.61
CA ASP A 82 21.61 -3.54 27.94
C ASP A 82 22.56 -3.46 26.74
N ARG A 83 22.11 -2.76 25.70
CA ARG A 83 22.93 -2.50 24.53
C ARG A 83 24.04 -1.50 24.89
N GLU A 84 25.30 -1.90 24.70
CA GLU A 84 26.47 -1.08 25.07
C GLU A 84 26.62 0.17 24.18
N ASP A 85 26.22 0.08 22.91
CA ASP A 85 26.41 1.15 21.91
C ASP A 85 25.25 2.17 21.83
N VAL A 86 24.54 2.40 22.94
CA VAL A 86 23.43 3.36 22.95
C VAL A 86 23.97 4.79 23.01
N VAL A 87 23.75 5.54 21.93
CA VAL A 87 23.97 6.99 21.93
C VAL A 87 22.89 7.63 22.82
N PRO A 88 23.24 8.31 23.92
CA PRO A 88 22.26 8.91 24.81
C PRO A 88 21.47 10.00 24.07
N PHE A 89 20.17 10.05 24.32
CA PHE A 89 19.32 11.10 23.78
C PHE A 89 19.69 12.45 24.41
N THR A 90 20.24 13.36 23.62
CA THR A 90 20.73 14.68 24.10
C THR A 90 19.66 15.76 24.12
N GLY A 91 18.46 15.52 23.57
CA GLY A 91 17.39 16.53 23.48
C GLY A 91 17.67 17.70 22.52
N GLU A 92 18.80 17.67 21.80
CA GLU A 92 19.19 18.73 20.87
C GLU A 92 18.35 18.69 19.58
N LYS A 93 17.68 19.80 19.29
CA LYS A 93 16.95 19.97 18.03
C LYS A 93 17.95 20.27 16.90
N LYS A 94 18.34 19.23 16.14
CA LYS A 94 19.23 19.37 14.97
C LYS A 94 18.55 19.95 13.72
N GLY A 95 17.22 19.97 13.69
CA GLY A 95 16.43 20.52 12.58
C GLY A 95 16.17 22.02 12.73
N ARG A 96 16.01 22.73 11.60
CA ARG A 96 15.49 24.10 11.62
C ARG A 96 14.02 24.08 12.01
N VAL A 97 13.64 24.97 12.92
CA VAL A 97 12.23 25.19 13.24
C VAL A 97 11.54 25.71 11.97
N PHE A 98 10.46 25.05 11.58
CA PHE A 98 9.66 25.47 10.43
C PHE A 98 9.06 26.85 10.70
N ILE A 99 9.27 27.78 9.77
CA ILE A 99 8.63 29.10 9.79
C ILE A 99 7.59 29.10 8.66
N PRO A 100 6.29 29.18 8.97
CA PRO A 100 5.25 29.27 7.94
C PRO A 100 5.49 30.49 7.04
N LYS A 101 5.44 30.27 5.72
CA LYS A 101 5.51 31.37 4.76
C LYS A 101 4.15 32.02 4.63
N GLU A 102 4.09 33.34 4.77
CA GLU A 102 2.91 34.12 4.41
C GLU A 102 2.71 34.00 2.90
N LYS A 103 1.54 33.48 2.48
CA LYS A 103 1.18 33.44 1.07
C LYS A 103 0.84 34.87 0.65
N PRO A 104 1.48 35.45 -0.39
CA PRO A 104 1.04 36.72 -0.92
C PRO A 104 -0.40 36.58 -1.41
N VAL A 105 -1.27 37.46 -0.94
CA VAL A 105 -2.65 37.57 -1.45
C VAL A 105 -2.54 37.92 -2.93
N GLU A 106 -2.84 36.94 -3.77
CA GLU A 106 -2.81 37.09 -5.21
C GLU A 106 -4.03 37.94 -5.59
N THR A 107 -3.84 39.25 -5.76
CA THR A 107 -4.87 40.14 -6.28
C THR A 107 -5.11 39.79 -7.75
N ARG A 108 -6.03 38.85 -8.00
CA ARG A 108 -6.58 38.60 -9.33
C ARG A 108 -7.26 39.88 -9.78
N LYS A 109 -6.77 40.49 -10.85
CA LYS A 109 -7.50 41.57 -11.52
C LYS A 109 -8.64 40.90 -12.28
N GLU A 110 -9.87 41.10 -11.80
CA GLU A 110 -11.06 40.71 -12.55
C GLU A 110 -11.09 41.48 -13.87
N GLU A 111 -10.77 40.80 -14.97
CA GLU A 111 -11.01 41.33 -16.30
C GLU A 111 -12.52 41.34 -16.54
N LYS A 112 -13.11 42.53 -16.52
CA LYS A 112 -14.51 42.72 -16.91
C LYS A 112 -14.63 42.41 -18.40
N VAL A 113 -15.20 41.24 -18.73
CA VAL A 113 -15.57 40.89 -20.09
C VAL A 113 -16.79 41.74 -20.47
N THR A 114 -16.65 42.60 -21.48
CA THR A 114 -17.76 43.36 -22.07
C THR A 114 -18.40 42.54 -23.18
N LEU A 115 -19.72 42.42 -23.17
CA LEU A 115 -20.46 41.73 -24.23
C LEU A 115 -20.85 42.72 -25.33
N ASP A 116 -21.16 42.21 -26.52
CA ASP A 116 -21.70 43.03 -27.58
C ASP A 116 -23.12 43.53 -27.20
N PRO A 117 -23.52 44.77 -27.55
CA PRO A 117 -24.77 45.37 -27.07
C PRO A 117 -26.03 44.55 -27.37
N GLU A 118 -26.06 43.86 -28.51
CA GLU A 118 -27.17 42.99 -28.91
C GLU A 118 -27.30 41.75 -28.02
N LEU A 119 -26.17 41.23 -27.54
CA LEU A 119 -26.14 40.06 -26.64
C LEU A 119 -26.51 40.45 -25.20
N GLU A 120 -26.11 41.63 -24.74
CA GLU A 120 -26.52 42.16 -23.43
C GLU A 120 -28.03 42.37 -23.36
N GLU A 121 -28.63 42.95 -24.41
CA GLU A 121 -30.08 43.16 -24.49
C GLU A 121 -30.85 41.83 -24.58
N ALA A 122 -30.35 40.87 -25.38
CA ALA A 122 -30.95 39.54 -25.46
C ALA A 122 -30.87 38.79 -24.13
N LEU A 123 -29.75 38.89 -23.42
CA LEU A 123 -29.59 38.26 -22.11
C LEU A 123 -30.48 38.91 -21.04
N ALA A 124 -30.63 40.24 -21.07
CA ALA A 124 -31.46 40.99 -20.12
C ALA A 124 -32.96 40.80 -20.35
N SER A 125 -33.38 40.47 -21.58
CA SER A 125 -34.77 40.23 -21.95
C SER A 125 -35.18 38.76 -21.94
N ALA A 126 -34.21 37.83 -21.82
CA ALA A 126 -34.46 36.39 -21.73
C ALA A 126 -35.28 36.03 -20.49
N SER A 127 -36.17 35.04 -20.63
CA SER A 127 -36.93 34.49 -19.51
C SER A 127 -36.08 33.56 -18.63
N ASP A 128 -36.45 33.40 -17.36
CA ASP A 128 -35.74 32.50 -16.43
C ASP A 128 -35.60 31.07 -17.01
N THR A 129 -36.63 30.58 -17.71
CA THR A 129 -36.59 29.26 -18.36
C THR A 129 -35.54 29.17 -19.46
N GLU A 130 -35.42 30.21 -20.29
CA GLU A 130 -34.41 30.25 -21.36
C GLU A 130 -33.00 30.38 -20.78
N LEU A 131 -32.84 31.13 -19.69
CA LEU A 131 -31.58 31.20 -18.95
C LEU A 131 -31.18 29.84 -18.37
N TYR A 132 -32.12 29.08 -17.81
CA TYR A 132 -31.87 27.73 -17.32
C TYR A 132 -31.46 26.78 -18.45
N ASP A 133 -32.12 26.84 -19.60
CA ASP A 133 -31.77 26.01 -20.76
C ASP A 133 -30.38 26.37 -21.31
N LEU A 134 -30.05 27.66 -21.39
CA LEU A 134 -28.71 28.12 -21.75
C LEU A 134 -27.66 27.65 -20.73
N ALA A 135 -27.94 27.75 -19.44
CA ALA A 135 -27.05 27.29 -18.37
C ALA A 135 -26.86 25.76 -18.35
N ALA A 136 -27.89 25.01 -18.78
CA ALA A 136 -27.82 23.56 -18.94
C ALA A 136 -26.90 23.18 -20.11
N VAL A 137 -27.05 23.84 -21.26
CA VAL A 137 -26.23 23.58 -22.47
C VAL A 137 -24.77 24.02 -22.28
N LEU A 138 -24.53 25.19 -21.69
CA LEU A 138 -23.15 25.64 -21.40
C LEU A 138 -22.51 24.89 -20.22
N GLY A 139 -23.27 24.10 -19.45
CA GLY A 139 -22.76 23.37 -18.29
C GLY A 139 -22.45 24.25 -17.07
N VAL A 140 -22.93 25.49 -17.05
CA VAL A 140 -22.62 26.50 -16.01
C VAL A 140 -23.15 26.10 -14.63
N HIS A 141 -24.26 25.37 -14.59
CA HIS A 141 -24.84 24.80 -13.36
C HIS A 141 -23.86 23.88 -12.59
N ASN A 142 -22.87 23.27 -13.25
CA ASN A 142 -21.85 22.47 -12.59
C ASN A 142 -20.76 23.32 -11.90
N LEU A 143 -20.55 24.55 -12.37
CA LEU A 143 -19.59 25.49 -11.77
C LEU A 143 -20.11 26.03 -10.43
N LEU A 144 -21.42 26.25 -10.32
CA LEU A 144 -22.10 26.69 -9.09
C LEU A 144 -22.13 25.59 -8.00
N ASN A 145 -22.01 24.32 -8.35
CA ASN A 145 -21.91 23.21 -7.39
C ASN A 145 -20.46 22.93 -6.94
N ASN A 146 -19.51 23.78 -7.35
CA ASN A 146 -18.10 23.63 -6.98
C ASN A 146 -17.79 24.55 -5.79
N PRO A 147 -17.40 24.01 -4.61
CA PRO A 147 -17.20 24.81 -3.39
C PRO A 147 -16.10 25.88 -3.50
N LYS A 148 -15.26 25.82 -4.56
CA LYS A 148 -14.23 26.84 -4.84
C LYS A 148 -14.77 28.10 -5.50
N PHE A 149 -15.94 28.05 -6.15
CA PHE A 149 -16.51 29.20 -6.88
C PHE A 149 -17.22 30.16 -5.92
N ASP A 150 -17.86 29.63 -4.87
CA ASP A 150 -18.55 30.42 -3.83
C ASP A 150 -17.59 31.27 -2.98
N GLU A 151 -16.34 30.83 -2.79
CA GLU A 151 -15.33 31.58 -2.05
C GLU A 151 -14.84 32.84 -2.78
N GLU A 152 -15.01 32.91 -4.11
CA GLU A 152 -14.42 33.97 -4.93
C GLU A 152 -15.33 35.20 -5.11
N PHE A 153 -16.65 35.07 -4.85
CA PHE A 153 -17.63 36.16 -5.01
C PHE A 153 -18.22 36.72 -3.70
N LEU A 154 -17.72 36.28 -2.53
CA LEU A 154 -18.09 36.91 -1.27
C LEU A 154 -17.38 38.27 -1.14
N PRO A 155 -18.10 39.40 -1.01
CA PRO A 155 -17.45 40.67 -0.71
C PRO A 155 -16.80 40.56 0.66
N SER A 156 -15.47 40.70 0.71
CA SER A 156 -14.73 40.82 1.97
C SER A 156 -15.28 42.01 2.75
N SER A 157 -15.94 41.73 3.88
CA SER A 157 -16.40 42.73 4.86
C SER A 157 -15.24 43.31 5.66
#